data_AF-A0A7V6X515-F1
#
_entry.id   AF-A0A7V6X515-F1
#
_cell.length_a   1.000
_cell.length_b   1.000
_cell.length_c   1.000
_cell.angle_alpha   90.00
_cell.angle_beta   90.00
_cell.angle_gamma   90.00
#
_symmetry.space_group_name_H-M   'P 1'
#
loop_
_entity.id
_entity.type
_entity.pdbx_description
1 polymer ?
#
loop_
_entity_poly.entity_id
_entity_poly.type
_entity_poly.pdbx_seq_one_letter_code
_entity_poly.pdbx_strand_id
1 'polypeptide(L)'
;MKILVINSGSSSLKYKLFDMDSEQVMTKGIVERIGIAGSALIHYVGTRKKVIENKIVNHEEAMSLVLQTITDPEDGVLTSINEIKAVG
;
A
#
# COMPACT_ATOMS: atom_id res chain seq x y z
N MET A 1 6.32 4.09 -16.26
CA MET A 1 6.96 3.00 -15.49
C MET A 1 6.45 3.09 -14.06
N LYS A 2 5.94 2.01 -13.45
CA LYS A 2 5.39 2.09 -12.09
C LYS A 2 6.39 1.63 -11.02
N ILE A 3 6.68 2.49 -10.04
CA ILE A 3 7.63 2.22 -8.95
C ILE A 3 6.90 2.25 -7.62
N LEU A 4 7.01 1.16 -6.85
CA LEU A 4 6.50 1.09 -5.48
C LEU A 4 7.62 1.49 -4.50
N VAL A 5 7.42 2.57 -3.77
CA VAL A 5 8.33 3.01 -2.72
C VAL A 5 7.78 2.58 -1.37
N ILE A 6 8.59 1.91 -0.56
CA ILE A 6 8.24 1.38 0.75
C ILE A 6 9.15 1.97 1.82
N ASN A 7 8.55 2.42 2.92
CA ASN A 7 9.27 2.77 4.13
C ASN A 7 8.74 1.90 5.28
N SER A 8 9.56 0.94 5.68
CA SER A 8 9.23 -0.01 6.76
C SER A 8 9.81 0.47 8.08
N GLY A 9 8.93 0.85 9.02
CA GLY A 9 9.28 1.09 10.42
C GLY A 9 9.11 -0.18 11.26
N SER A 10 9.42 -0.11 12.57
CA SER A 10 9.29 -1.27 13.46
C SER A 10 7.86 -1.78 13.63
N SER A 11 6.86 -0.89 13.57
CA SER A 11 5.43 -1.19 13.74
C SER A 11 4.53 -0.58 12.65
N SER A 12 5.14 -0.14 11.54
CA SER A 12 4.39 0.43 10.42
C SER A 12 5.06 0.16 9.08
N LEU A 13 4.28 0.20 8.01
CA LEU A 13 4.75 0.13 6.63
C LEU A 13 4.04 1.23 5.83
N LYS A 14 4.79 2.27 5.48
CA LYS A 14 4.30 3.34 4.59
C LYS A 14 4.66 2.99 3.16
N TYR A 15 3.81 3.36 2.22
CA TYR A 15 4.06 3.14 0.81
C TYR A 15 3.51 4.25 -0.08
N LYS A 16 4.11 4.38 -1.26
CA LYS A 16 3.61 5.17 -2.38
C LYS A 16 3.85 4.41 -3.68
N LEU A 17 2.88 4.41 -4.57
CA LEU A 17 3.07 3.94 -5.94
C LEU A 17 3.16 5.15 -6.86
N PHE A 18 4.27 5.28 -7.57
CA PHE A 18 4.49 6.32 -8.56
C PHE A 18 4.27 5.77 -9.97
N ASP A 19 3.66 6.57 -10.82
CA ASP A 19 3.83 6.45 -12.26
C ASP A 19 4.91 7.43 -12.71
N MET A 20 6.06 6.90 -13.09
CA MET A 20 7.23 7.68 -13.49
C MET A 20 7.14 8.24 -14.90
N ASP A 21 6.18 7.81 -15.72
CA ASP A 21 5.99 8.43 -17.04
C ASP A 21 5.29 9.80 -16.89
N SER A 22 4.44 9.93 -15.88
CA SER A 22 3.69 11.16 -15.55
C SER A 22 4.22 11.89 -14.30
N GLU A 23 5.19 11.31 -13.60
CA GLU A 23 5.72 11.75 -12.30
C GLU A 23 4.64 11.93 -11.21
N GLN A 24 3.54 11.18 -11.31
CA GLN A 24 2.40 11.28 -10.37
C GLN A 24 2.40 10.17 -9.32
N VAL A 25 1.84 10.48 -8.15
CA VAL A 25 1.52 9.49 -7.13
C VAL A 25 0.16 8.89 -7.44
N MET A 26 0.13 7.61 -7.82
CA MET A 26 -1.12 6.89 -8.11
C MET A 26 -1.89 6.57 -6.82
N THR A 27 -1.17 6.10 -5.80
CA THR A 27 -1.72 5.78 -4.49
C THR A 27 -0.67 5.93 -3.40
N LYS A 28 -1.11 6.16 -2.17
CA LYS A 28 -0.27 6.17 -0.98
C LYS A 28 -1.02 5.56 0.19
N GLY A 29 -0.29 5.01 1.15
CA GLY A 29 -0.91 4.51 2.36
C GLY A 29 0.08 4.18 3.46
N ILE A 30 -0.50 3.72 4.57
CA ILE A 30 0.23 3.26 5.74
C ILE A 30 -0.51 2.09 6.37
N VAL A 31 0.22 1.01 6.61
CA VAL A 31 -0.19 0.01 7.60
C VAL A 31 0.38 0.44 8.94
N GLU A 32 -0.47 0.60 9.94
CA GLU A 32 -0.07 1.02 11.29
C GLU A 32 -0.37 -0.05 12.33
N ARG A 33 0.37 0.01 13.44
CA ARG A 33 0.22 -0.88 14.61
C ARG A 33 0.43 -2.36 14.23
N ILE A 34 1.35 -2.67 13.33
CA ILE A 34 1.73 -4.05 12.97
C ILE A 34 2.20 -4.79 14.23
N GLY A 35 1.63 -5.98 14.48
CA GLY A 35 1.89 -6.79 15.68
C GLY A 35 1.20 -6.27 16.95
N ILE A 36 0.39 -5.21 16.86
CA ILE A 36 -0.27 -4.55 17.98
C ILE A 36 -1.78 -4.58 17.76
N ALA A 37 -2.57 -4.68 18.83
CA ALA A 37 -4.02 -4.61 18.74
C ALA A 37 -4.47 -3.31 18.05
N GLY A 38 -5.49 -3.39 17.19
CA GLY A 38 -6.00 -2.25 16.42
C GLY A 38 -5.15 -1.90 15.19
N SER A 39 -4.47 -2.88 14.59
CA SER A 39 -3.81 -2.71 13.30
C SER A 39 -4.80 -2.35 12.19
N ALA A 40 -4.37 -1.44 11.31
CA ALA A 40 -5.18 -0.99 10.21
C ALA A 40 -4.31 -0.59 9.01
N LEU A 41 -4.86 -0.77 7.81
CA LEU A 41 -4.37 -0.11 6.61
C LEU A 41 -5.20 1.16 6.36
N ILE A 42 -4.52 2.29 6.20
CA ILE A 42 -5.09 3.52 5.69
C ILE A 42 -4.56 3.75 4.27
N HIS A 43 -5.46 3.69 3.29
CA HIS A 43 -5.16 3.75 1.85
C HIS A 43 -5.78 4.99 1.22
N TYR A 44 -5.04 5.67 0.34
CA TYR A 44 -5.47 6.88 -0.35
C TYR A 44 -5.28 6.77 -1.86
N VAL A 45 -6.34 7.05 -2.61
CA VAL A 45 -6.30 7.27 -4.07
C VAL A 45 -6.81 8.67 -4.35
N GLY A 46 -5.89 9.60 -4.65
CA GLY A 46 -6.20 11.03 -4.69
C GLY A 46 -6.73 11.53 -3.35
N THR A 47 -8.00 11.98 -3.33
CA THR A 47 -8.71 12.44 -2.12
C THR A 47 -9.54 11.35 -1.44
N ARG A 48 -9.75 10.20 -2.08
CA ARG A 48 -10.49 9.08 -1.50
C ARG A 48 -9.65 8.41 -0.42
N LYS A 49 -10.28 8.10 0.72
CA LYS A 49 -9.67 7.40 1.85
C LYS A 49 -10.42 6.09 2.10
N LYS A 50 -9.69 4.98 2.19
CA LYS A 50 -10.18 3.68 2.63
C LYS A 50 -9.44 3.27 3.89
N VAL A 51 -10.16 2.73 4.87
CA VAL A 51 -9.60 2.18 6.10
C VAL A 51 -9.99 0.71 6.17
N ILE A 52 -9.00 -0.15 6.34
CA ILE A 52 -9.19 -1.60 6.50
C ILE A 52 -8.62 -1.99 7.85
N GLU A 53 -9.51 -2.23 8.82
CA GLU A 53 -9.13 -2.80 10.10
C GLU A 53 -8.95 -4.30 9.95
N ASN A 54 -7.77 -4.80 10.28
CA ASN A 54 -7.46 -6.22 10.22
C ASN A 54 -6.38 -6.54 11.23
N LYS A 55 -6.35 -7.76 11.78
CA LYS A 55 -5.23 -8.22 12.60
C LYS A 55 -4.03 -8.47 11.68
N ILE A 56 -2.96 -7.70 11.84
CA ILE A 56 -1.75 -7.78 11.01
C ILE A 56 -0.59 -8.09 11.95
N VAL A 57 -0.08 -9.32 11.92
CA VAL A 57 0.88 -9.78 12.93
C VAL A 57 2.33 -9.44 12.58
N ASN A 58 2.64 -9.22 11.30
CA ASN A 58 4.00 -8.95 10.83
C ASN A 58 4.00 -8.14 9.52
N HIS A 59 5.19 -7.76 9.05
CA HIS A 59 5.36 -6.96 7.84
C HIS A 59 5.03 -7.70 6.54
N GLU A 60 5.11 -9.03 6.53
CA GLU A 60 4.74 -9.84 5.36
C GLU A 60 3.22 -9.79 5.12
N GLU A 61 2.43 -9.92 6.18
CA GLU A 61 0.98 -9.72 6.12
C GLU A 61 0.62 -8.28 5.77
N ALA A 62 1.33 -7.30 6.34
CA ALA A 62 1.14 -5.90 6.00
C ALA A 62 1.37 -5.64 4.51
N MET A 63 2.47 -6.16 3.95
CA MET A 63 2.80 -6.02 2.54
C MET A 63 1.80 -6.76 1.64
N SER A 64 1.36 -7.95 2.05
CA SER A 64 0.32 -8.70 1.34
C SER A 64 -0.99 -7.91 1.25
N LEU A 65 -1.42 -7.30 2.36
CA LEU A 65 -2.62 -6.45 2.38
C LEU A 65 -2.46 -5.20 1.50
N VAL A 66 -1.27 -4.58 1.48
CA VAL A 66 -0.97 -3.47 0.56
C VAL A 66 -1.11 -3.91 -0.89
N LEU A 67 -0.46 -5.01 -1.28
CA LEU A 67 -0.50 -5.52 -2.64
C LEU A 67 -1.94 -5.85 -3.07
N GLN A 68 -2.70 -6.55 -2.22
CA GLN A 68 -4.12 -6.82 -2.46
C GLN A 68 -4.93 -5.53 -2.66
N THR A 69 -4.71 -4.52 -1.81
CA THR A 69 -5.46 -3.26 -1.88
C THR A 69 -5.12 -2.46 -3.13
N ILE A 70 -3.84 -2.39 -3.54
CA ILE A 70 -3.47 -1.65 -4.75
C ILE A 70 -3.90 -2.35 -6.05
N THR A 71 -4.16 -3.67 -6.00
CA THR A 71 -4.69 -4.47 -7.13
C THR A 71 -6.19 -4.76 -7.02
N ASP A 72 -6.88 -4.17 -6.05
CA ASP A 72 -8.31 -4.41 -5.84
C ASP A 72 -9.12 -3.90 -7.06
N PRO A 73 -10.08 -4.68 -7.59
CA PRO A 73 -10.83 -4.27 -8.78
C PRO A 73 -11.69 -3.00 -8.60
N GLU A 74 -12.09 -2.66 -7.38
CA GLU A 74 -12.97 -1.51 -7.09
C GLU A 74 -12.17 -0.30 -6.59
N ASP A 75 -11.21 -0.54 -5.71
CA ASP A 75 -10.47 0.52 -5.00
C ASP A 75 -8.99 0.62 -5.39
N GLY A 76 -8.47 -0.37 -6.11
CA GLY A 76 -7.08 -0.43 -6.54
C GLY A 76 -6.74 0.55 -7.66
N VAL A 77 -5.45 0.65 -7.94
CA VAL A 77 -4.89 1.48 -9.02
C VAL A 77 -4.08 0.67 -10.03
N LEU A 78 -3.99 -0.64 -9.81
CA LEU A 78 -3.35 -1.63 -10.68
C LEU A 78 -4.35 -2.75 -11.00
N THR A 79 -4.23 -3.32 -12.19
CA THR A 79 -4.92 -4.56 -12.56
C THR A 79 -4.08 -5.80 -12.24
N SER A 80 -2.77 -5.64 -12.15
CA SER A 80 -1.82 -6.73 -11.83
C SER A 80 -0.58 -6.20 -11.11
N ILE A 81 -0.02 -7.03 -10.24
CA ILE A 81 1.27 -6.76 -9.60
C ILE A 81 2.43 -6.66 -10.60
N ASN A 82 2.32 -7.30 -11.77
CA ASN A 82 3.33 -7.30 -12.83
C ASN A 82 3.54 -5.91 -13.47
N GLU A 83 2.65 -4.97 -13.18
CA GLU A 83 2.76 -3.58 -13.60
C GLU A 83 3.83 -2.82 -12.80
N ILE A 84 4.15 -3.28 -11.59
CA ILE A 84 5.24 -2.74 -10.76
C ILE A 84 6.58 -3.17 -11.36
N LYS A 85 7.42 -2.20 -11.74
CA LYS A 85 8.71 -2.46 -12.39
C LYS A 85 9.89 -2.42 -11.44
N ALA A 86 9.74 -1.73 -10.31
CA ALA A 86 10.76 -1.68 -9.27
C ALA A 86 10.11 -1.44 -7.91
N VAL A 87 10.81 -1.88 -6.87
CA VAL A 87 10.50 -1.59 -5.48
C VAL A 87 11.72 -0.93 -4.84
N GLY A 88 11.53 0.16 -4.10
CA GLY A 88 12.60 0.93 -3.46
C GLY A 88 12.25 1.40 -2.06
#